data_AF-A0A2S6TVI6-F1
#
_entry.id   AF-A0A2S6TVI6-F1
#
_cell.length_a   1.000
_cell.length_b   1.000
_cell.length_c   1.000
_cell.angle_alpha   90.00
_cell.angle_beta   90.00
_cell.angle_gamma   90.00
#
_symmetry.space_group_name_H-M   'P 1'
#
loop_
_entity.id
_entity.type
_entity.pdbx_description
1 polymer ?
#
loop_
_entity_poly.entity_id
_entity_poly.type
_entity_poly.pdbx_seq_one_letter_code
_entity_poly.pdbx_strand_id
1 'polypeptide(L)'
;MTTALLIDFGSTFTKLRAVDLEKAEIIGAGQGPSTVASDITGGLTKALSDLEGRIGPLPDFKHRLACSSAAGGLGMVTVGLVKELTAEAAKQAALGAGAKLTGTFSHGLTQGDIAEVEALAPDIILLAGGTDGGNSDVILENAEKLAAASVTCPVIVAGNREAADEAAGLLEAAGKPVTVTENVMPEFGTLNVEPARDAIRQVFIERIV
;
A
#
# COMPACT_ATOMS: atom_id res chain seq x y z
N MET A 1 -21.62 -24.55 11.60
CA MET A 1 -20.40 -24.69 10.79
C MET A 1 -19.93 -23.32 10.37
N THR A 2 -19.01 -22.77 11.14
CA THR A 2 -18.38 -21.50 10.87
C THR A 2 -17.10 -21.77 10.09
N THR A 3 -17.04 -21.37 8.82
CA THR A 3 -15.89 -21.68 7.95
C THR A 3 -15.09 -20.43 7.59
N ALA A 4 -13.79 -20.61 7.42
CA ALA A 4 -12.87 -19.59 6.91
C ALA A 4 -12.19 -20.09 5.63
N LEU A 5 -12.03 -19.20 4.66
CA LEU A 5 -11.18 -19.38 3.49
C LEU A 5 -9.90 -18.57 3.69
N LEU A 6 -8.78 -19.26 3.78
CA LEU A 6 -7.45 -18.66 3.82
C LEU A 6 -6.88 -18.67 2.40
N ILE A 7 -6.38 -17.52 1.94
CA ILE A 7 -5.94 -17.27 0.57
C ILE A 7 -4.47 -16.81 0.63
N ASP A 8 -3.59 -17.54 -0.03
CA ASP A 8 -2.19 -17.16 -0.24
C ASP A 8 -1.97 -16.86 -1.72
N PHE A 9 -1.87 -15.58 -2.07
CA PHE A 9 -1.43 -15.16 -3.39
C PHE A 9 0.11 -15.26 -3.45
N GLY A 10 0.62 -16.37 -3.99
CA GLY A 10 2.04 -16.59 -4.22
C GLY A 10 2.49 -16.18 -5.62
N SER A 11 3.79 -15.94 -5.80
CA SER A 11 4.38 -15.56 -7.11
C SER A 11 4.24 -16.64 -8.18
N THR A 12 4.07 -17.90 -7.80
CA THR A 12 3.86 -19.03 -8.72
C THR A 12 2.44 -19.58 -8.66
N PHE A 13 1.85 -19.67 -7.46
CA PHE A 13 0.53 -20.25 -7.25
C PHE A 13 -0.29 -19.42 -6.26
N THR A 14 -1.58 -19.26 -6.56
CA THR A 14 -2.59 -18.88 -5.57
C THR A 14 -3.07 -20.14 -4.87
N LYS A 15 -2.96 -20.21 -3.54
CA LYS A 15 -3.29 -21.39 -2.73
C LYS A 15 -4.42 -21.07 -1.76
N LEU A 16 -5.33 -22.02 -1.61
CA LEU A 16 -6.51 -21.91 -0.73
C LEU A 16 -6.50 -22.98 0.35
N ARG A 17 -6.98 -22.62 1.54
CA ARG A 17 -7.36 -23.56 2.60
C ARG A 17 -8.75 -23.21 3.13
N ALA A 18 -9.67 -24.16 3.05
CA ALA A 18 -10.95 -24.08 3.73
C ALA A 18 -10.82 -24.70 5.13
N VAL A 19 -11.24 -23.99 6.16
CA VAL A 19 -11.09 -24.40 7.57
C VAL A 19 -12.45 -24.35 8.27
N ASP A 20 -12.79 -25.39 9.02
CA ASP A 20 -13.89 -25.40 9.98
C ASP A 20 -13.37 -24.86 11.32
N LEU A 21 -13.86 -23.68 11.72
CA LEU A 21 -13.42 -23.02 12.95
C LEU A 21 -14.01 -23.65 14.22
N GLU A 22 -15.14 -24.35 14.12
CA GLU A 22 -15.76 -25.03 15.27
C GLU A 22 -15.02 -26.32 15.61
N LYS A 23 -14.58 -27.05 14.57
CA LYS A 23 -13.83 -28.31 14.72
C LYS A 23 -12.31 -28.14 14.72
N ALA A 24 -11.82 -26.96 14.32
CA ALA A 24 -10.40 -26.68 14.10
C ALA A 24 -9.74 -27.61 13.07
N GLU A 25 -10.45 -27.90 11.97
CA GLU A 25 -10.02 -28.84 10.93
C GLU A 25 -9.91 -28.17 9.55
N ILE A 26 -8.96 -28.63 8.72
CA ILE A 26 -8.88 -28.24 7.31
C ILE A 26 -9.87 -29.10 6.52
N ILE A 27 -10.87 -28.45 5.95
CA ILE A 27 -11.93 -29.07 5.13
C ILE A 27 -11.37 -29.42 3.74
N GLY A 28 -10.49 -28.57 3.19
CA GLY A 28 -9.93 -28.78 1.87
C GLY A 28 -8.87 -27.77 1.47
N ALA A 29 -8.23 -28.09 0.34
CA ALA A 29 -7.17 -27.32 -0.26
C ALA A 29 -7.37 -27.24 -1.77
N GLY A 30 -7.28 -26.04 -2.33
CA GLY A 30 -7.27 -25.80 -3.77
C GLY A 30 -6.10 -24.91 -4.18
N GLN A 31 -5.72 -24.93 -5.45
CA GLN A 31 -4.68 -24.08 -5.99
C GLN A 31 -4.92 -23.71 -7.46
N GLY A 32 -4.43 -22.56 -7.86
CA GLY A 32 -4.42 -22.07 -9.23
C GLY A 32 -3.07 -21.45 -9.58
N PRO A 33 -2.69 -21.37 -10.87
CA PRO A 33 -1.52 -20.61 -11.28
C PRO A 33 -1.69 -19.14 -10.86
N SER A 34 -0.60 -18.51 -10.43
CA SER A 34 -0.61 -17.07 -10.12
C SER A 34 -0.87 -16.27 -11.38
N THR A 35 -1.71 -15.25 -11.26
CA THR A 35 -2.04 -14.30 -12.33
C THR A 35 -1.69 -12.87 -11.93
N VAL A 36 -0.79 -12.71 -10.95
CA VAL A 36 -0.40 -11.41 -10.38
C VAL A 36 0.19 -10.42 -11.39
N ALA A 37 0.77 -10.91 -12.48
CA ALA A 37 1.29 -10.06 -13.55
C ALA A 37 0.17 -9.40 -14.38
N SER A 38 -1.10 -9.82 -14.20
CA SER A 38 -2.26 -9.27 -14.91
C SER A 38 -3.40 -8.87 -13.97
N ASP A 39 -3.97 -9.82 -13.24
CA ASP A 39 -5.10 -9.64 -12.32
C ASP A 39 -5.16 -10.89 -11.43
N ILE A 40 -4.98 -10.72 -10.12
CA ILE A 40 -4.94 -11.83 -9.15
C ILE A 40 -6.27 -12.61 -9.03
N THR A 41 -7.39 -12.03 -9.44
CA THR A 41 -8.72 -12.65 -9.37
C THR A 41 -8.82 -13.88 -10.29
N GLY A 42 -8.07 -13.91 -11.39
CA GLY A 42 -7.99 -15.06 -12.28
C GLY A 42 -7.41 -16.30 -11.60
N GLY A 43 -6.33 -16.13 -10.83
CA GLY A 43 -5.70 -17.17 -10.03
C GLY A 43 -6.58 -17.63 -8.88
N LEU A 44 -7.28 -16.69 -8.23
CA LEU A 44 -8.26 -17.00 -7.18
C LEU A 44 -9.42 -17.85 -7.73
N THR A 45 -9.98 -17.47 -8.88
CA THR A 45 -11.08 -18.19 -9.52
C THR A 45 -10.71 -19.62 -9.85
N LYS A 46 -9.52 -19.84 -10.43
CA LYS A 46 -8.99 -21.19 -10.72
C LYS A 46 -8.79 -22.00 -9.45
N ALA A 47 -8.25 -21.38 -8.40
CA ALA A 47 -8.03 -22.05 -7.12
C ALA A 47 -9.34 -22.42 -6.41
N LEU A 48 -10.37 -21.56 -6.50
CA LEU A 48 -11.72 -21.84 -5.98
C LEU A 48 -12.37 -23.01 -6.73
N SER A 49 -12.23 -23.06 -8.05
CA SER A 49 -12.73 -24.18 -8.86
C SER A 49 -12.03 -25.50 -8.52
N ASP A 50 -10.70 -25.51 -8.34
CA ASP A 50 -9.96 -26.70 -7.88
C ASP A 50 -10.36 -27.12 -6.45
N LEU A 51 -10.62 -26.17 -5.55
CA LEU A 51 -11.13 -26.47 -4.21
C LEU A 51 -12.52 -27.11 -4.27
N GLU A 52 -13.44 -26.52 -5.02
CA GLU A 52 -14.82 -27.01 -5.19
C GLU A 52 -14.83 -28.43 -5.79
N GLY A 53 -13.97 -28.69 -6.78
CA GLY A 53 -13.81 -30.02 -7.37
C GLY A 53 -13.36 -31.10 -6.38
N ARG A 54 -12.72 -30.71 -5.25
CA ARG A 54 -12.20 -31.64 -4.23
C ARG A 54 -13.15 -31.84 -3.05
N ILE A 55 -13.84 -30.78 -2.61
CA ILE A 55 -14.71 -30.84 -1.42
C ILE A 55 -16.21 -30.85 -1.76
N GLY A 56 -16.57 -30.73 -3.04
CA GLY A 56 -17.93 -30.48 -3.47
C GLY A 56 -18.30 -28.99 -3.33
N PRO A 57 -19.61 -28.66 -3.34
CA PRO A 57 -20.08 -27.27 -3.28
C PRO A 57 -19.41 -26.48 -2.16
N LEU A 58 -18.89 -25.31 -2.50
CA LEU A 58 -18.20 -24.48 -1.53
C LEU A 58 -19.17 -24.00 -0.44
N PRO A 59 -18.79 -24.09 0.85
CA PRO A 59 -19.61 -23.55 1.92
C PRO A 59 -19.63 -22.02 1.87
N ASP A 60 -20.61 -21.41 2.52
CA ASP A 60 -20.58 -19.97 2.76
C ASP A 60 -19.48 -19.64 3.77
N PHE A 61 -18.38 -19.07 3.28
CA PHE A 61 -17.23 -18.71 4.09
C PHE A 61 -17.50 -17.41 4.85
N LYS A 62 -17.72 -17.53 6.16
CA LYS A 62 -17.89 -16.38 7.06
C LYS A 62 -16.67 -15.45 7.05
N HIS A 63 -15.48 -16.03 6.89
CA HIS A 63 -14.23 -15.28 6.81
C HIS A 63 -13.48 -15.59 5.52
N ARG A 64 -12.98 -14.55 4.86
CA ARG A 64 -12.04 -14.67 3.73
C ARG A 64 -10.82 -13.83 4.07
N LEU A 65 -9.71 -14.50 4.36
CA LEU A 65 -8.48 -13.87 4.81
C LEU A 65 -7.41 -14.11 3.76
N ALA A 66 -6.79 -13.04 3.27
CA ALA A 66 -5.80 -13.11 2.22
C ALA A 66 -4.45 -12.56 2.68
N CYS A 67 -3.38 -13.19 2.21
CA CYS A 67 -2.04 -12.64 2.19
C CYS A 67 -1.50 -12.70 0.75
N SER A 68 -0.54 -11.83 0.43
CA SER A 68 0.10 -11.80 -0.89
C SER A 68 1.60 -11.62 -0.76
N SER A 69 2.33 -12.44 -1.51
CA SER A 69 3.77 -12.32 -1.78
C SER A 69 4.06 -12.21 -3.29
N ALA A 70 3.01 -12.20 -4.11
CA ALA A 70 3.09 -12.50 -5.53
C ALA A 70 3.56 -11.34 -6.42
N ALA A 71 3.28 -10.09 -6.06
CA ALA A 71 3.47 -8.95 -6.96
C ALA A 71 4.91 -8.38 -6.96
N GLY A 72 5.85 -9.09 -6.34
CA GLY A 72 7.11 -8.49 -5.91
C GLY A 72 6.91 -7.68 -4.62
N GLY A 73 8.02 -7.18 -4.06
CA GLY A 73 7.92 -6.27 -2.93
C GLY A 73 7.42 -4.92 -3.42
N LEU A 74 6.46 -4.32 -2.71
CA LEU A 74 5.95 -2.98 -2.98
C LEU A 74 7.09 -1.96 -2.84
N GLY A 75 7.66 -1.50 -3.96
CA GLY A 75 8.76 -0.55 -3.98
C GLY A 75 8.25 0.85 -3.68
N MET A 76 8.60 1.40 -2.52
CA MET A 76 8.04 2.69 -2.08
C MET A 76 9.13 3.72 -1.81
N VAL A 77 8.86 4.95 -2.22
CA VAL A 77 9.63 6.13 -1.84
C VAL A 77 8.87 6.91 -0.76
N THR A 78 9.58 7.38 0.26
CA THR A 78 9.02 8.27 1.28
C THR A 78 9.65 9.65 1.19
N VAL A 79 8.85 10.70 1.22
CA VAL A 79 9.29 12.10 1.27
C VAL A 79 8.73 12.73 2.55
N GLY A 80 9.57 13.23 3.44
CA GLY A 80 9.13 13.83 4.71
C GLY A 80 9.69 15.24 4.96
N LEU A 81 9.14 15.96 5.94
CA LEU A 81 9.68 17.26 6.34
C LEU A 81 11.10 17.18 6.93
N VAL A 82 11.34 16.27 7.88
CA VAL A 82 12.64 16.09 8.56
C VAL A 82 12.98 14.60 8.68
N LYS A 83 14.26 14.26 8.50
CA LYS A 83 14.76 12.89 8.48
C LYS A 83 14.55 12.12 9.78
N GLU A 84 14.77 12.74 10.95
CA GLU A 84 14.67 12.03 12.24
C GLU A 84 13.24 11.84 12.77
N LEU A 85 12.21 12.39 12.12
CA LEU A 85 10.85 12.39 12.67
C LEU A 85 9.82 11.85 11.67
N THR A 86 9.40 12.68 10.74
CA THR A 86 8.31 12.36 9.79
C THR A 86 8.75 11.33 8.77
N ALA A 87 10.02 11.32 8.38
CA ALA A 87 10.56 10.28 7.49
C ALA A 87 10.64 8.91 8.18
N GLU A 88 10.96 8.86 9.49
CA GLU A 88 10.94 7.59 10.23
C GLU A 88 9.51 7.09 10.46
N ALA A 89 8.56 7.98 10.74
CA ALA A 89 7.14 7.64 10.82
C ALA A 89 6.62 7.06 9.50
N ALA A 90 6.94 7.72 8.38
CA ALA A 90 6.62 7.26 7.03
C ALA A 90 7.27 5.90 6.73
N LYS A 91 8.53 5.71 7.14
CA LYS A 91 9.24 4.43 7.03
C LYS A 91 8.64 3.32 7.90
N GLN A 92 8.13 3.63 9.08
CA GLN A 92 7.41 2.65 9.90
C GLN A 92 6.09 2.24 9.27
N ALA A 93 5.31 3.20 8.75
CA ALA A 93 4.09 2.90 8.00
C ALA A 93 4.38 2.01 6.78
N ALA A 94 5.41 2.35 6.01
CA ALA A 94 5.91 1.58 4.86
C ALA A 94 6.19 0.12 5.20
N LEU A 95 7.08 -0.09 6.17
CA LEU A 95 7.56 -1.41 6.54
C LEU A 95 6.44 -2.23 7.17
N GLY A 96 5.57 -1.60 7.97
CA GLY A 96 4.37 -2.25 8.53
C GLY A 96 3.33 -2.65 7.48
N ALA A 97 3.30 -1.98 6.33
CA ALA A 97 2.48 -2.36 5.18
C ALA A 97 3.11 -3.49 4.34
N GLY A 98 4.34 -3.91 4.66
CA GLY A 98 5.10 -4.88 3.86
C GLY A 98 5.80 -4.27 2.65
N ALA A 99 5.93 -2.94 2.60
CA ALA A 99 6.63 -2.24 1.53
C ALA A 99 8.15 -2.38 1.67
N LYS A 100 8.84 -2.44 0.53
CA LYS A 100 10.28 -2.28 0.41
C LYS A 100 10.58 -0.81 0.15
N LEU A 101 11.22 -0.13 1.10
CA LEU A 101 11.68 1.24 0.88
C LEU A 101 12.83 1.25 -0.13
N THR A 102 12.58 1.87 -1.29
CA THR A 102 13.57 2.04 -2.35
C THR A 102 14.28 3.38 -2.27
N GLY A 103 13.66 4.38 -1.64
CA GLY A 103 14.27 5.68 -1.35
C GLY A 103 13.59 6.42 -0.20
N THR A 104 14.36 7.23 0.52
CA THR A 104 13.85 8.10 1.59
C THR A 104 14.48 9.47 1.46
N PHE A 105 13.63 10.47 1.23
CA PHE A 105 13.99 11.86 1.07
C PHE A 105 13.39 12.68 2.19
N SER A 106 14.02 13.80 2.50
CA SER A 106 13.56 14.71 3.54
C SER A 106 13.83 16.15 3.14
N HIS A 107 13.14 17.09 3.79
CA HIS A 107 13.18 18.51 3.47
C HIS A 107 12.60 18.81 2.07
N GLY A 108 12.90 19.99 1.53
CA GLY A 108 12.52 20.35 0.18
C GLY A 108 13.33 19.54 -0.85
N LEU A 109 12.65 18.77 -1.69
CA LEU A 109 13.25 17.98 -2.76
C LEU A 109 14.05 18.90 -3.69
N THR A 110 15.26 18.49 -4.03
CA THR A 110 16.09 19.13 -5.05
C THR A 110 15.80 18.52 -6.42
N GLN A 111 16.32 19.15 -7.48
CA GLN A 111 16.26 18.53 -8.82
C GLN A 111 16.98 17.17 -8.88
N GLY A 112 18.06 17.02 -8.10
CA GLY A 112 18.76 15.75 -7.98
C GLY A 112 17.91 14.67 -7.33
N ASP A 113 17.19 15.03 -6.26
CA ASP A 113 16.27 14.10 -5.58
C ASP A 113 15.14 13.66 -6.51
N ILE A 114 14.57 14.58 -7.30
CA ILE A 114 13.53 14.24 -8.28
C ILE A 114 14.07 13.26 -9.33
N ALA A 115 15.27 13.51 -9.88
CA ALA A 115 15.89 12.60 -10.84
C ALA A 115 16.17 11.21 -10.23
N GLU A 116 16.52 11.15 -8.95
CA GLU A 116 16.68 9.88 -8.22
C GLU A 116 15.34 9.16 -8.02
N VAL A 117 14.29 9.88 -7.61
CA VAL A 117 12.92 9.34 -7.48
C VAL A 117 12.44 8.76 -8.81
N GLU A 118 12.68 9.46 -9.92
CA GLU A 118 12.34 8.97 -11.27
C GLU A 118 13.13 7.71 -11.63
N ALA A 119 14.44 7.68 -11.35
CA ALA A 119 15.29 6.52 -11.62
C ALA A 119 14.94 5.30 -10.77
N LEU A 120 14.44 5.51 -9.55
CA LEU A 120 13.99 4.44 -8.65
C LEU A 120 12.68 3.79 -9.12
N ALA A 121 11.89 4.46 -9.97
CA ALA A 121 10.62 4.00 -10.50
C ALA A 121 9.71 3.37 -9.42
N PRO A 122 9.33 4.11 -8.36
CA PRO A 122 8.55 3.56 -7.26
C PRO A 122 7.14 3.13 -7.69
N ASP A 123 6.61 2.13 -6.99
CA ASP A 123 5.22 1.68 -7.10
C ASP A 123 4.26 2.62 -6.36
N ILE A 124 4.71 3.24 -5.27
CA ILE A 124 3.96 4.20 -4.46
C ILE A 124 4.93 5.27 -3.93
N ILE A 125 4.46 6.51 -3.80
CA ILE A 125 5.15 7.57 -3.04
C ILE A 125 4.31 7.89 -1.80
N LEU A 126 4.94 7.94 -0.62
CA LEU A 126 4.34 8.48 0.60
C LEU A 126 4.91 9.88 0.86
N LEU A 127 4.08 10.90 0.72
CA LEU A 127 4.41 12.29 1.00
C LEU A 127 3.89 12.66 2.39
N ALA A 128 4.81 12.81 3.34
CA ALA A 128 4.55 13.20 4.71
C ALA A 128 4.93 14.68 4.96
N GLY A 129 4.07 15.37 5.68
CA GLY A 129 4.24 16.79 6.04
C GLY A 129 4.84 16.99 7.42
N GLY A 130 4.70 18.21 7.95
CA GLY A 130 5.02 18.52 9.34
C GLY A 130 3.92 18.09 10.30
N THR A 131 3.99 18.54 11.56
CA THR A 131 2.89 18.42 12.52
C THR A 131 1.67 19.24 12.07
N ASP A 132 0.48 18.89 12.55
CA ASP A 132 -0.72 19.69 12.31
C ASP A 132 -0.56 21.10 12.93
N GLY A 133 -0.94 22.13 12.18
CA GLY A 133 -0.64 23.52 12.50
C GLY A 133 0.84 23.92 12.40
N GLY A 134 1.71 23.02 11.91
CA GLY A 134 3.13 23.24 11.68
C GLY A 134 3.46 23.77 10.28
N ASN A 135 4.66 23.49 9.80
CA ASN A 135 5.13 23.97 8.48
C ASN A 135 4.39 23.27 7.32
N SER A 136 3.59 24.04 6.58
CA SER A 136 2.90 23.63 5.34
C SER A 136 3.76 23.78 4.09
N ASP A 137 4.71 24.72 4.10
CA ASP A 137 5.40 25.14 2.88
C ASP A 137 6.17 23.99 2.22
N VAL A 138 6.89 23.19 3.00
CA VAL A 138 7.75 22.13 2.44
C VAL A 138 6.94 21.00 1.81
N ILE A 139 5.79 20.62 2.38
CA ILE A 139 4.96 19.57 1.76
C ILE A 139 4.36 20.06 0.45
N LEU A 140 3.94 21.33 0.39
CA LEU A 140 3.40 21.95 -0.83
C LEU A 140 4.48 22.06 -1.91
N GLU A 141 5.67 22.58 -1.57
CA GLU A 141 6.80 22.62 -2.51
C GLU A 141 7.19 21.22 -3.03
N ASN A 142 7.15 20.21 -2.16
CA ASN A 142 7.43 18.84 -2.57
C ASN A 142 6.33 18.27 -3.46
N ALA A 143 5.06 18.56 -3.16
CA ALA A 143 3.93 18.19 -3.99
C ALA A 143 4.04 18.81 -5.38
N GLU A 144 4.40 20.10 -5.51
CA GLU A 144 4.63 20.77 -6.79
C GLU A 144 5.76 20.10 -7.61
N LYS A 145 6.89 19.80 -6.96
CA LYS A 145 8.03 19.17 -7.63
C LYS A 145 7.70 17.74 -8.08
N LEU A 146 7.01 16.99 -7.25
CA LEU A 146 6.52 15.67 -7.61
C LEU A 146 5.49 15.76 -8.74
N ALA A 147 4.55 16.72 -8.68
CA ALA A 147 3.58 16.99 -9.72
C ALA A 147 4.24 17.20 -11.10
N ALA A 148 5.33 17.97 -11.14
CA ALA A 148 6.13 18.20 -12.34
C ALA A 148 7.03 17.02 -12.77
N ALA A 149 7.30 16.06 -11.89
CA ALA A 149 8.12 14.90 -12.19
C ALA A 149 7.38 13.87 -13.07
N SER A 150 8.15 13.09 -13.82
CA SER A 150 7.65 12.07 -14.76
C SER A 150 7.10 10.80 -14.10
N VAL A 151 7.19 10.69 -12.77
CA VAL A 151 6.60 9.57 -12.01
C VAL A 151 5.07 9.55 -12.13
N THR A 152 4.50 8.39 -12.45
CA THR A 152 3.04 8.21 -12.63
C THR A 152 2.40 7.34 -11.54
N CYS A 153 3.21 6.86 -10.59
CA CYS A 153 2.73 6.07 -9.47
C CYS A 153 1.79 6.88 -8.56
N PRO A 154 0.85 6.22 -7.86
CA PRO A 154 0.00 6.87 -6.88
C PRO A 154 0.81 7.49 -5.73
N VAL A 155 0.28 8.58 -5.19
CA VAL A 155 0.86 9.32 -4.07
C VAL A 155 -0.08 9.27 -2.88
N ILE A 156 0.43 8.85 -1.73
CA ILE A 156 -0.29 8.91 -0.45
C ILE A 156 0.15 10.18 0.27
N VAL A 157 -0.78 11.07 0.56
CA VAL A 157 -0.52 12.31 1.30
C VAL A 157 -0.90 12.10 2.75
N ALA A 158 0.10 12.06 3.63
CA ALA A 158 -0.05 11.83 5.06
C ALA A 158 0.60 12.97 5.85
N GLY A 159 0.24 14.20 5.47
CA GLY A 159 0.81 15.43 6.00
C GLY A 159 -0.16 16.22 6.85
N ASN A 160 0.32 17.39 7.25
CA ASN A 160 -0.43 18.35 8.04
C ASN A 160 -1.77 18.69 7.40
N ARG A 161 -2.81 18.63 8.23
CA ARG A 161 -4.21 18.78 7.81
C ARG A 161 -4.46 20.04 7.00
N GLU A 162 -3.79 21.14 7.33
CA GLU A 162 -3.95 22.43 6.65
C GLU A 162 -3.41 22.44 5.21
N ALA A 163 -2.49 21.53 4.86
CA ALA A 163 -1.83 21.47 3.56
C ALA A 163 -2.20 20.23 2.74
N ALA A 164 -2.82 19.22 3.36
CA ALA A 164 -3.11 17.93 2.74
C ALA A 164 -3.99 18.05 1.48
N ASP A 165 -5.07 18.82 1.56
CA ASP A 165 -6.02 19.02 0.45
C ASP A 165 -5.36 19.75 -0.73
N GLU A 166 -4.54 20.77 -0.44
CA GLU A 166 -3.84 21.53 -1.48
C GLU A 166 -2.73 20.71 -2.13
N ALA A 167 -1.93 19.99 -1.35
CA ALA A 167 -0.93 19.05 -1.86
C ALA A 167 -1.56 17.98 -2.75
N ALA A 168 -2.70 17.43 -2.35
CA ALA A 168 -3.46 16.47 -3.15
C ALA A 168 -3.92 17.09 -4.46
N GLY A 169 -4.53 18.28 -4.42
CA GLY A 169 -5.00 18.98 -5.61
C GLY A 169 -3.90 19.26 -6.64
N LEU A 170 -2.69 19.62 -6.20
CA LEU A 170 -1.53 19.82 -7.08
C LEU A 170 -1.13 18.53 -7.82
N LEU A 171 -1.10 17.40 -7.11
CA LEU A 171 -0.72 16.10 -7.65
C LEU A 171 -1.81 15.53 -8.58
N GLU A 172 -3.08 15.67 -8.21
CA GLU A 172 -4.23 15.26 -9.01
C GLU A 172 -4.35 16.08 -10.30
N ALA A 173 -4.11 17.40 -10.23
CA ALA A 173 -4.09 18.27 -11.41
C ALA A 173 -2.99 17.86 -12.42
N ALA A 174 -1.90 17.25 -11.94
CA ALA A 174 -0.85 16.66 -12.77
C ALA A 174 -1.16 15.21 -13.22
N GLY A 175 -2.35 14.70 -12.94
CA GLY A 175 -2.82 13.38 -13.37
C GLY A 175 -2.29 12.21 -12.54
N LYS A 176 -1.80 12.47 -11.32
CA LYS A 176 -1.34 11.40 -10.42
C LYS A 176 -2.50 10.95 -9.53
N PRO A 177 -2.74 9.64 -9.34
CA PRO A 177 -3.73 9.17 -8.37
C PRO A 177 -3.27 9.54 -6.95
N VAL A 178 -4.17 10.08 -6.14
CA VAL A 178 -3.86 10.49 -4.77
C VAL A 178 -4.78 9.81 -3.76
N THR A 179 -4.22 9.46 -2.61
CA THR A 179 -4.97 9.05 -1.42
C THR A 179 -4.53 9.90 -0.25
N VAL A 180 -5.43 10.72 0.28
CA VAL A 180 -5.19 11.50 1.49
C VAL A 180 -5.50 10.64 2.72
N THR A 181 -4.65 10.69 3.73
CA THR A 181 -4.82 10.00 5.00
C THR A 181 -4.44 10.92 6.16
N GLU A 182 -4.66 10.48 7.39
CA GLU A 182 -4.26 11.23 8.57
C GLU A 182 -2.74 11.43 8.61
N ASN A 183 -2.32 12.54 9.23
CA ASN A 183 -0.91 12.87 9.40
C ASN A 183 -0.18 11.74 10.14
N VAL A 184 0.98 11.31 9.64
CA VAL A 184 1.81 10.28 10.32
C VAL A 184 2.41 10.75 11.64
N MET A 185 2.48 12.06 11.86
CA MET A 185 2.95 12.68 13.10
C MET A 185 2.19 14.00 13.36
N PRO A 186 0.91 13.92 13.79
CA PRO A 186 0.07 15.11 13.96
C PRO A 186 0.62 16.07 15.02
N GLU A 187 1.28 15.54 16.06
CA GLU A 187 1.96 16.31 17.09
C GLU A 187 3.41 15.85 17.24
N PHE A 188 4.30 16.75 17.66
CA PHE A 188 5.72 16.44 17.79
C PHE A 188 5.93 15.27 18.76
N GLY A 189 6.54 14.18 18.27
CA GLY A 189 6.80 12.97 19.05
C GLY A 189 5.61 12.00 19.15
N THR A 190 4.45 12.34 18.60
CA THR A 190 3.26 11.49 18.58
C THR A 190 3.08 10.88 17.20
N LEU A 191 3.29 9.56 17.08
CA LEU A 191 3.16 8.85 15.80
C LEU A 191 1.73 8.34 15.57
N ASN A 192 1.21 8.53 14.36
CA ASN A 192 -0.08 8.03 13.90
C ASN A 192 0.09 7.31 12.54
N VAL A 193 0.79 6.18 12.55
CA VAL A 193 1.20 5.47 11.33
C VAL A 193 0.14 4.52 10.77
N GLU A 194 -0.89 4.19 11.55
CA GLU A 194 -1.92 3.22 11.19
C GLU A 194 -2.75 3.65 9.97
N PRO A 195 -3.27 4.90 9.89
CA PRO A 195 -4.03 5.36 8.73
C PRO A 195 -3.20 5.36 7.44
N ALA A 196 -1.92 5.74 7.52
CA ALA A 196 -1.00 5.68 6.39
C ALA A 196 -0.72 4.23 5.97
N ARG A 197 -0.53 3.33 6.93
CA ARG A 197 -0.32 1.90 6.67
C ARG A 197 -1.50 1.25 5.94
N ASP A 198 -2.72 1.57 6.35
CA ASP A 198 -3.92 1.03 5.72
C ASP A 198 -4.14 1.63 4.33
N ALA A 199 -3.86 2.93 4.14
CA ALA A 199 -3.86 3.55 2.82
C ALA A 199 -2.84 2.88 1.86
N ILE A 200 -1.63 2.59 2.33
CA ILE A 200 -0.60 1.89 1.54
C ILE A 200 -1.10 0.51 1.09
N ARG A 201 -1.70 -0.25 2.01
CA ARG A 201 -2.25 -1.58 1.71
C ARG A 201 -3.40 -1.49 0.70
N GLN A 202 -4.29 -0.53 0.87
CA GLN A 202 -5.43 -0.34 -0.02
C GLN A 202 -4.98 0.01 -1.45
N VAL A 203 -4.09 1.00 -1.60
CA VAL A 203 -3.54 1.40 -2.90
C VAL A 203 -2.82 0.24 -3.57
N PHE A 204 -2.06 -0.56 -2.81
CA PHE A 204 -1.39 -1.73 -3.37
C PHE A 204 -2.38 -2.79 -3.89
N ILE A 205 -3.44 -3.07 -3.14
CA ILE A 205 -4.49 -4.01 -3.55
C ILE A 205 -5.18 -3.53 -4.82
N GLU A 206 -5.54 -2.25 -4.91
CA GLU A 206 -6.19 -1.66 -6.09
C GLU A 206 -5.34 -1.74 -7.36
N ARG A 207 -4.01 -1.84 -7.25
CA ARG A 207 -3.12 -1.96 -8.42
C ARG A 207 -2.92 -3.37 -8.93
N ILE A 208 -3.14 -4.39 -8.11
CA ILE A 208 -2.89 -5.80 -8.47
C ILE A 208 -4.17 -6.56 -8.83
N VAL A 209 -5.33 -5.92 -8.64
CA VAL A 209 -6.67 -6.41 -9.02
C VAL A 209 -7.03 -5.87 -10.39
#